data_AF-A0A1G4PPR9-F1
#
_entry.id   AF-A0A1G4PPR9-F1
#
_cell.length_a   1.000
_cell.length_b   1.000
_cell.length_c   1.000
_cell.angle_alpha   90.00
_cell.angle_beta   90.00
_cell.angle_gamma   90.00
#
_symmetry.space_group_name_H-M   'P 1'
#
loop_
_entity.id
_entity.type
_entity.pdbx_description
1 polymer ?
#
loop_
_entity_poly.entity_id
_entity_poly.type
_entity_poly.pdbx_seq_one_letter_code
_entity_poly.pdbx_strand_id
1 'polypeptide(L)'
;MAKHDDTANEAIAAAANAAEQIDHETAATVDNAPKEEPEEADTRDAKQVAVDEAKEIFSVVAVALILVMILRTFLFQPFTIPSASMEPNLYEGDYIIVSKWDYGISKYSFPIALPFIKGRIMNHAPKRGDIVVFKLPSNTKIDYIKRVIGLPGDTVQMKQDQLYVNGVAVPNTELGPVDAKGFEARYATAYRETLPDGRTHLMQDIVKDGRADDTGEFVVPAGNYFMMGDNRDNSLDSRFSPDDPYEPGVGFVPAENLEGRAVLILMSWKEGSSLWKPWTWLNFHWNRFFKPLH
;
A
#
# COMPACT_ATOMS: atom_id res chain seq x y z
N MET A 1 90.37 -52.82 -7.42
CA MET A 1 89.45 -53.79 -8.06
C MET A 1 88.13 -53.05 -8.26
N ALA A 2 87.71 -52.94 -9.51
CA ALA A 2 86.88 -51.85 -10.07
C ALA A 2 85.42 -51.84 -9.61
N LYS A 3 84.88 -50.63 -9.35
CA LYS A 3 83.45 -50.29 -9.35
C LYS A 3 83.31 -48.76 -9.31
N HIS A 4 83.27 -48.08 -10.45
CA HIS A 4 82.84 -46.67 -10.47
C HIS A 4 82.35 -46.09 -11.81
N ASP A 5 81.99 -46.91 -12.81
CA ASP A 5 81.54 -46.40 -14.13
C ASP A 5 80.06 -46.65 -14.48
N ASP A 6 79.24 -47.23 -13.58
CA ASP A 6 77.81 -47.52 -13.89
C ASP A 6 76.84 -46.37 -13.58
N THR A 7 77.21 -45.43 -12.70
CA THR A 7 76.26 -44.40 -12.22
C THR A 7 76.03 -43.23 -13.17
N ALA A 8 76.94 -42.98 -14.12
CA ALA A 8 76.79 -41.88 -15.08
C ALA A 8 75.86 -42.24 -16.25
N ASN A 9 75.87 -43.51 -16.69
CA ASN A 9 75.03 -43.98 -17.78
C ASN A 9 73.56 -44.18 -17.35
N GLU A 10 73.31 -44.58 -16.10
CA GLU A 10 71.94 -44.68 -15.57
C GLU A 10 71.27 -43.30 -15.41
N ALA A 11 72.02 -42.27 -15.04
CA ALA A 11 71.48 -40.92 -14.89
C ALA A 11 71.07 -40.29 -16.23
N ILE A 12 71.82 -40.55 -17.31
CA ILE A 12 71.52 -40.06 -18.66
C ILE A 12 70.32 -40.81 -19.25
N ALA A 13 70.21 -42.13 -19.01
CA ALA A 13 69.05 -42.92 -19.43
C ALA A 13 67.76 -42.52 -18.69
N ALA A 14 67.85 -42.19 -17.39
CA ALA A 14 66.71 -41.70 -16.62
C ALA A 14 66.23 -40.32 -17.08
N ALA A 15 67.15 -39.42 -17.46
CA ALA A 15 66.80 -38.09 -17.98
C ALA A 15 66.17 -38.15 -19.38
N ALA A 16 66.61 -39.08 -20.24
CA ALA A 16 66.01 -39.29 -21.56
C ALA A 16 64.57 -39.86 -21.47
N ASN A 17 64.34 -40.82 -20.59
CA ASN A 17 62.99 -41.37 -20.36
C ASN A 17 62.03 -40.36 -19.73
N ALA A 18 62.54 -39.48 -18.86
CA ALA A 18 61.73 -38.40 -18.27
C ALA A 18 61.31 -37.36 -19.32
N ALA A 19 62.18 -37.03 -20.27
CA ALA A 19 61.85 -36.11 -21.37
C ALA A 19 60.82 -36.71 -22.34
N GLU A 20 60.91 -38.01 -22.64
CA GLU A 20 59.98 -38.71 -23.53
C GLU A 20 58.59 -38.93 -22.87
N GLN A 21 58.53 -39.11 -21.55
CA GLN A 21 57.25 -39.14 -20.81
C GLN A 21 56.56 -37.77 -20.74
N ILE A 22 57.32 -36.68 -20.63
CA ILE A 22 56.75 -35.33 -20.64
C ILE A 22 56.15 -35.00 -22.01
N ASP A 23 56.79 -35.38 -23.12
CA ASP A 23 56.25 -35.14 -24.46
C ASP A 23 54.96 -35.95 -24.74
N HIS A 24 54.85 -37.18 -24.21
CA HIS A 24 53.64 -37.99 -24.37
C HIS A 24 52.47 -37.57 -23.46
N GLU A 25 52.74 -37.06 -22.26
CA GLU A 25 51.69 -36.57 -21.35
C GLU A 25 51.17 -35.19 -21.78
N THR A 26 52.04 -34.36 -22.40
CA THR A 26 51.66 -33.07 -23.00
C THR A 26 50.84 -33.26 -24.29
N ALA A 27 51.07 -34.34 -25.06
CA ALA A 27 50.28 -34.65 -26.25
C ALA A 27 48.86 -35.19 -25.91
N ALA A 28 48.69 -35.87 -24.77
CA ALA A 28 47.40 -36.44 -24.36
C ALA A 28 46.47 -35.46 -23.61
N THR A 29 46.99 -34.34 -23.11
CA THR A 29 46.21 -33.33 -22.37
C THR A 29 45.70 -32.17 -23.23
N VAL A 30 46.10 -32.07 -24.51
CA VAL A 30 45.64 -31.01 -25.42
C VAL A 30 44.28 -31.34 -26.08
N ASP A 31 43.88 -32.61 -26.13
CA ASP A 31 42.64 -33.05 -26.80
C ASP A 31 41.37 -33.05 -25.92
N ASN A 32 41.47 -32.65 -24.65
CA ASN A 32 40.34 -32.61 -23.70
C ASN A 32 40.13 -31.24 -23.04
N ALA A 33 40.55 -30.17 -23.69
CA ALA A 33 39.96 -28.86 -23.39
C ALA A 33 38.46 -28.94 -23.73
N PRO A 34 37.55 -28.42 -22.86
CA PRO A 34 36.17 -28.22 -23.28
C PRO A 34 36.23 -27.44 -24.60
N LYS A 35 35.66 -28.00 -25.68
CA LYS A 35 35.36 -27.17 -26.84
C LYS A 35 34.41 -26.10 -26.32
N GLU A 36 34.96 -24.91 -26.05
CA GLU A 36 34.15 -23.71 -26.00
C GLU A 36 33.43 -23.71 -27.36
N GLU A 37 32.15 -24.03 -27.35
CA GLU A 37 31.29 -23.79 -28.49
C GLU A 37 31.57 -22.33 -28.88
N PRO A 38 31.90 -22.04 -30.14
CA PRO A 38 32.19 -20.67 -30.54
C PRO A 38 31.00 -19.83 -30.11
N GLU A 39 31.24 -18.91 -29.18
CA GLU A 39 30.25 -17.92 -28.79
C GLU A 39 29.81 -17.27 -30.10
N GLU A 40 28.57 -17.55 -30.50
CA GLU A 40 28.07 -17.27 -31.85
C GLU A 40 28.15 -15.75 -32.04
N ALA A 41 29.21 -15.30 -32.71
CA ALA A 41 29.51 -13.88 -32.81
C ALA A 41 28.31 -13.18 -33.45
N ASP A 42 27.69 -12.28 -32.71
CA ASP A 42 26.51 -11.56 -33.16
C ASP A 42 26.83 -10.79 -34.45
N THR A 43 26.40 -11.33 -35.59
CA THR A 43 26.65 -10.78 -36.93
C THR A 43 25.70 -9.63 -37.29
N ARG A 44 24.83 -9.21 -36.36
CA ARG A 44 23.89 -8.11 -36.56
C ARG A 44 24.62 -6.76 -36.55
N ASP A 45 24.14 -5.83 -37.38
CA ASP A 45 24.58 -4.42 -37.34
C ASP A 45 24.40 -3.88 -35.91
N ALA A 46 25.38 -3.16 -35.37
CA ALA A 46 25.32 -2.57 -34.03
C ALA A 46 24.04 -1.72 -33.82
N LYS A 47 23.54 -1.10 -34.90
CA LYS A 47 22.25 -0.40 -34.89
C LYS A 47 21.06 -1.35 -34.73
N GLN A 48 21.11 -2.53 -35.35
CA GLN A 48 20.09 -3.56 -35.24
C GLN A 48 20.07 -4.19 -33.85
N VAL A 49 21.26 -4.46 -33.28
CA VAL A 49 21.41 -4.93 -31.89
C VAL A 49 20.80 -3.93 -30.91
N ALA A 50 21.16 -2.65 -31.02
CA ALA A 50 20.61 -1.60 -30.15
C ALA A 50 19.08 -1.44 -30.27
N VAL A 51 18.52 -1.62 -31.47
CA VAL A 51 17.07 -1.58 -31.69
C VAL A 51 16.38 -2.80 -31.06
N ASP A 52 16.96 -3.98 -31.18
CA ASP A 52 16.40 -5.20 -30.62
C ASP A 52 16.50 -5.21 -29.09
N GLU A 53 17.63 -4.77 -28.52
CA GLU A 53 17.77 -4.55 -27.07
C GLU A 53 16.77 -3.51 -26.55
N ALA A 54 16.58 -2.39 -27.26
CA ALA A 54 15.60 -1.38 -26.87
C ALA A 54 14.16 -1.92 -26.90
N LYS A 55 13.82 -2.78 -27.88
CA LYS A 55 12.52 -3.46 -27.95
C LYS A 55 12.33 -4.44 -26.80
N GLU A 56 13.37 -5.19 -26.43
CA GLU A 56 13.31 -6.12 -25.30
C GLU A 56 13.11 -5.37 -23.98
N ILE A 57 13.92 -4.34 -23.70
CA ILE A 57 13.77 -3.48 -22.52
C ILE A 57 12.37 -2.87 -22.49
N PHE A 58 11.91 -2.30 -23.60
CA PHE A 58 10.58 -1.73 -23.70
C PHE A 58 9.50 -2.78 -23.42
N SER A 59 9.64 -3.98 -23.97
CA SER A 59 8.66 -5.07 -23.78
C SER A 59 8.60 -5.53 -22.33
N VAL A 60 9.74 -5.70 -21.67
CA VAL A 60 9.82 -6.06 -20.24
C VAL A 60 9.19 -4.97 -19.37
N VAL A 61 9.53 -3.70 -19.62
CA VAL A 61 8.96 -2.56 -18.88
C VAL A 61 7.46 -2.46 -19.14
N ALA A 62 6.99 -2.61 -20.38
CA ALA A 62 5.58 -2.57 -20.73
C ALA A 62 4.79 -3.69 -20.05
N VAL A 63 5.29 -4.92 -20.07
CA VAL A 63 4.67 -6.06 -19.38
C VAL A 63 4.63 -5.81 -17.87
N ALA A 64 5.72 -5.33 -17.27
CA ALA A 64 5.75 -5.01 -15.84
C ALA A 64 4.73 -3.91 -15.48
N LEU A 65 4.63 -2.85 -16.29
CA LEU A 65 3.64 -1.78 -16.10
C LEU A 65 2.21 -2.29 -16.24
N ILE A 66 1.93 -3.14 -17.23
CA ILE A 66 0.61 -3.76 -17.42
C ILE A 66 0.26 -4.62 -16.21
N LEU A 67 1.19 -5.45 -15.73
CA LEU A 67 0.98 -6.27 -14.53
C LEU A 67 0.71 -5.40 -13.30
N VAL A 68 1.49 -4.35 -13.08
CA VAL A 68 1.27 -3.39 -11.97
C VAL A 68 -0.09 -2.70 -12.10
N MET A 69 -0.50 -2.31 -13.31
CA MET A 69 -1.81 -1.71 -13.54
C MET A 69 -2.95 -2.69 -13.24
N ILE A 70 -2.85 -3.94 -13.69
CA ILE A 70 -3.86 -4.99 -13.41
C ILE A 70 -3.94 -5.23 -11.89
N LEU A 71 -2.80 -5.44 -11.24
CA LEU A 71 -2.74 -5.66 -9.80
C LEU A 71 -3.35 -4.48 -9.01
N ARG A 72 -3.03 -3.24 -9.40
CA ARG A 72 -3.56 -2.04 -8.74
C ARG A 72 -5.04 -1.80 -9.00
N THR A 73 -5.53 -2.17 -10.17
CA THR A 73 -6.94 -1.99 -10.54
C THR A 73 -7.83 -3.01 -9.84
N PHE A 74 -7.40 -4.27 -9.76
CA PHE A 74 -8.27 -5.37 -9.33
C PHE A 74 -7.96 -5.93 -7.94
N LEU A 75 -6.72 -5.82 -7.44
CA LEU A 75 -6.31 -6.46 -6.20
C LEU A 75 -6.03 -5.43 -5.11
N PHE A 76 -4.87 -4.76 -5.20
CA PHE A 76 -4.33 -3.94 -4.12
C PHE A 76 -3.78 -2.62 -4.64
N GLN A 77 -4.28 -1.52 -4.08
CA GLN A 77 -3.80 -0.18 -4.37
C GLN A 77 -3.18 0.44 -3.12
N PRO A 78 -1.94 0.93 -3.20
CA PRO A 78 -1.36 1.64 -2.08
C PRO A 78 -1.79 3.11 -2.06
N PHE A 79 -1.97 3.67 -0.86
CA PHE A 79 -2.28 5.08 -0.64
C PHE A 79 -1.41 5.66 0.48
N THR A 80 -1.04 6.93 0.35
CA THR A 80 -0.43 7.69 1.45
C THR A 80 -1.50 8.45 2.20
N ILE A 81 -1.44 8.46 3.53
CA ILE A 81 -2.33 9.24 4.40
C ILE A 81 -1.78 10.65 4.57
N PRO A 82 -2.49 11.69 4.09
CA PRO A 82 -1.99 13.06 4.12
C PRO A 82 -2.60 13.90 5.26
N SER A 83 -3.54 13.38 6.04
CA SER A 83 -4.23 14.14 7.09
C SER A 83 -4.55 13.31 8.34
N ALA A 84 -4.67 14.00 9.47
CA ALA A 84 -4.95 13.46 10.81
C ALA A 84 -6.41 13.03 11.09
N SER A 85 -7.31 13.05 10.10
CA SER A 85 -8.75 12.81 10.32
C SER A 85 -9.12 11.37 10.76
N MET A 86 -8.20 10.44 10.63
CA MET A 86 -8.37 9.02 10.99
C MET A 86 -7.47 8.60 12.16
N GLU A 87 -6.87 9.56 12.86
CA GLU A 87 -6.14 9.29 14.10
C GLU A 87 -7.10 8.78 15.19
N PRO A 88 -6.66 7.90 16.09
CA PRO A 88 -5.30 7.37 16.21
C PRO A 88 -5.03 6.11 15.36
N ASN A 89 -5.98 5.71 14.51
CA ASN A 89 -5.84 4.48 13.71
C ASN A 89 -4.89 4.67 12.52
N LEU A 90 -4.97 5.82 11.84
CA LEU A 90 -4.11 6.21 10.73
C LEU A 90 -3.48 7.58 11.00
N TYR A 91 -2.16 7.66 10.88
CA TYR A 91 -1.38 8.89 11.05
C TYR A 91 -0.88 9.40 9.70
N GLU A 92 -0.61 10.71 9.64
CA GLU A 92 0.08 11.31 8.49
C GLU A 92 1.42 10.61 8.23
N GLY A 93 1.67 10.30 6.95
CA GLY A 93 2.85 9.53 6.55
C GLY A 93 2.66 8.01 6.55
N ASP A 94 1.54 7.49 7.04
CA ASP A 94 1.17 6.09 6.84
C ASP A 94 0.97 5.79 5.36
N TYR A 95 1.48 4.65 4.92
CA TYR A 95 1.30 4.09 3.60
C TYR A 95 0.48 2.82 3.73
N ILE A 96 -0.78 2.89 3.32
CA ILE A 96 -1.76 1.82 3.50
C ILE A 96 -1.95 1.01 2.23
N ILE A 97 -2.33 -0.25 2.39
CA ILE A 97 -2.83 -1.11 1.32
C ILE A 97 -4.34 -1.15 1.37
N VAL A 98 -4.95 -0.90 0.22
CA VAL A 98 -6.40 -0.94 0.00
C VAL A 98 -6.75 -2.11 -0.89
N SER A 99 -7.66 -2.94 -0.41
CA SER A 99 -8.27 -4.05 -1.16
C SER A 99 -9.37 -3.51 -2.07
N LYS A 100 -9.20 -3.67 -3.39
CA LYS A 100 -10.16 -3.19 -4.41
C LYS A 100 -11.30 -4.18 -4.64
N TRP A 101 -11.06 -5.48 -4.42
CA TRP A 101 -12.04 -6.54 -4.70
C TRP A 101 -13.13 -6.65 -3.64
N ASP A 102 -12.88 -6.19 -2.42
CA ASP A 102 -13.83 -6.25 -1.29
C ASP A 102 -15.18 -5.60 -1.60
N TYR A 103 -15.22 -4.61 -2.50
CA TYR A 103 -16.46 -3.91 -2.89
C TYR A 103 -16.76 -4.04 -4.39
N GLY A 104 -16.07 -4.93 -5.11
CA GLY A 104 -16.24 -5.06 -6.55
C GLY A 104 -15.78 -3.84 -7.36
N ILE A 105 -16.20 -3.78 -8.62
CA ILE A 105 -15.63 -2.88 -9.63
C ILE A 105 -16.64 -1.79 -9.99
N SER A 106 -16.24 -0.52 -9.86
CA SER A 106 -16.99 0.63 -10.37
C SER A 106 -16.15 1.44 -11.37
N LYS A 107 -16.73 2.51 -11.91
CA LYS A 107 -16.01 3.48 -12.76
C LYS A 107 -14.78 4.09 -12.08
N TYR A 108 -14.72 4.11 -10.74
CA TYR A 108 -13.59 4.63 -9.96
C TYR A 108 -12.58 3.55 -9.54
N SER A 109 -12.79 2.29 -9.91
CA SER A 109 -11.80 1.22 -9.66
C SER A 109 -10.59 1.34 -10.58
N PHE A 110 -10.69 2.08 -11.68
CA PHE A 110 -9.67 2.22 -12.71
C PHE A 110 -8.87 3.53 -12.54
N PRO A 111 -7.59 3.58 -12.98
CA PRO A 111 -6.78 4.81 -12.95
C PRO A 111 -7.41 5.99 -13.70
N ILE A 112 -8.22 5.69 -14.71
CA ILE A 112 -9.01 6.66 -15.48
C ILE A 112 -10.46 6.27 -15.31
N ALA A 113 -11.31 7.23 -14.93
CA ALA A 113 -12.73 6.98 -14.80
C ALA A 113 -13.32 6.51 -16.15
N LEU A 114 -13.95 5.34 -16.16
CA LEU A 114 -14.54 4.75 -17.35
C LEU A 114 -16.05 5.06 -17.40
N PRO A 115 -16.49 6.10 -18.14
CA PRO A 115 -17.87 6.62 -18.05
C PRO A 115 -18.92 5.64 -18.59
N PHE A 116 -18.50 4.59 -19.31
CA PHE A 116 -19.38 3.55 -19.83
C PHE A 116 -19.74 2.48 -18.78
N ILE A 117 -19.04 2.43 -17.64
CA ILE A 117 -19.39 1.53 -16.53
C ILE A 117 -20.44 2.23 -15.67
N LYS A 118 -21.68 1.78 -15.75
CA LYS A 118 -22.77 2.27 -14.91
C LYS A 118 -22.87 1.43 -13.64
N GLY A 119 -22.85 2.09 -12.48
CA GLY A 119 -22.96 1.43 -11.19
C GLY A 119 -21.71 0.62 -10.83
N ARG A 120 -21.93 -0.54 -10.20
CA ARG A 120 -20.88 -1.39 -9.64
C ARG A 120 -21.17 -2.87 -9.94
N ILE A 121 -20.15 -3.54 -10.47
CA ILE A 121 -20.16 -4.97 -10.79
C ILE A 121 -19.63 -5.73 -9.57
N MET A 122 -20.27 -6.85 -9.20
CA MET A 122 -19.96 -7.61 -7.96
C MET A 122 -20.01 -6.71 -6.71
N ASN A 123 -21.10 -5.95 -6.58
CA ASN A 123 -21.29 -5.02 -5.48
C ASN A 123 -21.45 -5.75 -4.14
N HIS A 124 -20.35 -5.89 -3.41
CA HIS A 124 -20.35 -6.31 -2.02
C HIS A 124 -20.48 -5.08 -1.14
N ALA A 125 -21.51 -5.05 -0.29
CA ALA A 125 -21.72 -3.95 0.63
C ALA A 125 -20.60 -3.91 1.69
N PRO A 126 -20.07 -2.73 2.04
CA PRO A 126 -19.21 -2.57 3.20
C PRO A 126 -19.96 -2.93 4.47
N LYS A 127 -19.20 -3.38 5.46
CA LYS A 127 -19.70 -3.65 6.79
C LYS A 127 -19.51 -2.40 7.65
N ARG A 128 -20.36 -2.26 8.67
CA ARG A 128 -20.16 -1.22 9.67
C ARG A 128 -18.77 -1.38 10.30
N GLY A 129 -18.09 -0.27 10.50
CA GLY A 129 -16.73 -0.23 11.01
C GLY A 129 -15.64 -0.40 9.97
N ASP A 130 -15.93 -0.78 8.73
CA ASP A 130 -14.89 -0.87 7.70
C ASP A 130 -14.27 0.52 7.44
N ILE A 131 -12.95 0.58 7.30
CA ILE A 131 -12.23 1.79 6.85
C ILE A 131 -12.17 1.76 5.33
N VAL A 132 -12.70 2.80 4.68
CA VAL A 132 -12.93 2.80 3.24
C VAL A 132 -12.31 4.01 2.59
N VAL A 133 -11.57 3.79 1.51
CA VAL A 133 -11.19 4.84 0.56
C VAL A 133 -12.32 5.02 -0.43
N PHE A 134 -12.68 6.26 -0.74
CA PHE A 134 -13.72 6.60 -1.69
C PHE A 134 -13.45 7.95 -2.36
N LYS A 135 -14.03 8.14 -3.56
CA LYS A 135 -14.07 9.44 -4.21
C LYS A 135 -15.03 10.38 -3.49
N LEU A 136 -14.58 11.57 -3.10
CA LEU A 136 -15.43 12.58 -2.48
C LEU A 136 -16.63 12.90 -3.41
N PRO A 137 -17.89 12.79 -2.94
CA PRO A 137 -19.06 12.98 -3.80
C PRO A 137 -19.14 14.35 -4.46
N SER A 138 -18.77 15.42 -3.75
CA SER A 138 -18.75 16.79 -4.26
C SER A 138 -17.58 17.07 -5.23
N ASN A 139 -16.48 16.31 -5.13
CA ASN A 139 -15.35 16.41 -6.04
C ASN A 139 -14.62 15.06 -6.20
N THR A 140 -14.98 14.33 -7.25
CA THR A 140 -14.53 12.95 -7.49
C THR A 140 -13.07 12.83 -7.92
N LYS A 141 -12.33 13.94 -8.00
CA LYS A 141 -10.87 13.96 -8.18
C LYS A 141 -10.11 13.75 -6.88
N ILE A 142 -10.79 13.83 -5.73
CA ILE A 142 -10.16 13.75 -4.42
C ILE A 142 -10.56 12.42 -3.75
N ASP A 143 -9.56 11.72 -3.24
CA ASP A 143 -9.71 10.50 -2.45
C ASP A 143 -9.82 10.84 -0.97
N TYR A 144 -10.86 10.32 -0.32
CA TYR A 144 -11.05 10.41 1.12
C TYR A 144 -11.00 9.01 1.74
N ILE A 145 -10.59 8.95 3.00
CA ILE A 145 -10.62 7.75 3.81
C ILE A 145 -11.36 8.04 5.11
N LYS A 146 -12.36 7.22 5.42
CA LYS A 146 -13.21 7.32 6.61
C LYS A 146 -13.69 5.94 7.05
N ARG A 147 -14.24 5.85 8.25
CA ARG A 147 -14.91 4.66 8.76
C ARG A 147 -16.40 4.67 8.40
N VAL A 148 -16.92 3.52 7.96
CA VAL A 148 -18.35 3.33 7.70
C VAL A 148 -19.08 3.25 9.03
N ILE A 149 -19.86 4.28 9.36
CA ILE A 149 -20.67 4.32 10.59
C ILE A 149 -22.12 3.99 10.31
N GLY A 150 -22.72 4.47 9.21
CA GLY A 150 -24.11 4.19 8.84
C GLY A 150 -24.21 3.43 7.52
N LEU A 151 -25.04 2.40 7.51
CA LEU A 151 -25.41 1.58 6.35
C LEU A 151 -26.76 2.05 5.77
N PRO A 152 -27.10 1.68 4.52
CA PRO A 152 -28.39 2.03 3.93
C PRO A 152 -29.58 1.70 4.85
N GLY A 153 -30.42 2.71 5.12
CA GLY A 153 -31.60 2.60 5.97
C GLY A 153 -31.37 2.87 7.46
N ASP A 154 -30.12 3.03 7.91
CA ASP A 154 -29.86 3.39 9.30
C ASP A 154 -30.28 4.84 9.61
N THR A 155 -30.57 5.12 10.88
CA THR A 155 -30.51 6.47 11.43
C THR A 155 -29.21 6.68 12.20
N VAL A 156 -28.56 7.82 12.01
CA VAL A 156 -27.32 8.20 12.69
C VAL A 156 -27.49 9.59 13.29
N GLN A 157 -27.07 9.78 14.54
CA GLN A 157 -27.18 11.06 15.22
C GLN A 157 -26.07 11.21 16.26
N MET A 158 -25.50 12.41 16.39
CA MET A 158 -24.72 12.81 17.56
C MET A 158 -25.62 13.56 18.54
N LYS A 159 -25.58 13.19 19.81
CA LYS A 159 -26.28 13.88 20.91
C LYS A 159 -25.31 14.03 22.09
N GLN A 160 -24.99 15.25 22.46
CA GLN A 160 -24.07 15.58 23.56
C GLN A 160 -22.78 14.75 23.46
N ASP A 161 -22.12 14.80 22.29
CA ASP A 161 -20.85 14.10 22.01
C ASP A 161 -20.93 12.55 22.04
N GLN A 162 -22.14 12.00 22.10
CA GLN A 162 -22.38 10.57 22.01
C GLN A 162 -23.00 10.20 20.66
N LEU A 163 -22.38 9.22 19.98
CA LEU A 163 -22.92 8.63 18.75
C LEU A 163 -24.11 7.72 19.06
N TYR A 164 -25.18 7.88 18.28
CA TYR A 164 -26.35 7.00 18.25
C TYR A 164 -26.54 6.45 16.85
N VAL A 165 -26.82 5.14 16.78
CA VAL A 165 -27.17 4.43 15.54
C VAL A 165 -28.49 3.71 15.77
N ASN A 166 -29.49 3.96 14.93
CA ASN A 166 -30.85 3.42 15.04
C ASN A 166 -31.47 3.68 16.42
N GLY A 167 -31.25 4.88 16.97
CA GLY A 167 -31.71 5.29 18.30
C GLY A 167 -30.94 4.68 19.48
N VAL A 168 -29.98 3.77 19.24
CA VAL A 168 -29.18 3.12 20.29
C VAL A 168 -27.85 3.84 20.45
N ALA A 169 -27.49 4.21 21.68
CA ALA A 169 -26.19 4.80 21.98
C ALA A 169 -25.08 3.79 21.70
N VAL A 170 -24.04 4.22 20.99
CA VAL A 170 -22.86 3.42 20.68
C VAL A 170 -21.88 3.51 21.86
N PRO A 171 -21.69 2.46 22.67
CA PRO A 171 -20.91 2.58 23.90
C PRO A 171 -19.46 2.98 23.60
N ASN A 172 -18.92 3.92 24.37
CA ASN A 172 -17.50 4.24 24.35
C ASN A 172 -16.90 4.13 25.77
N THR A 173 -15.58 3.93 25.83
CA THR A 173 -14.82 3.90 27.09
C THR A 173 -13.62 4.81 26.95
N GLU A 174 -13.52 5.79 27.83
CA GLU A 174 -12.38 6.70 27.90
C GLU A 174 -11.09 5.93 28.25
N LEU A 175 -10.03 6.20 27.50
CA LEU A 175 -8.70 5.62 27.68
C LEU A 175 -7.67 6.62 28.22
N GLY A 176 -8.04 7.91 28.25
CA GLY A 176 -7.19 9.01 28.74
C GLY A 176 -6.64 9.90 27.62
N PRO A 177 -5.78 10.87 27.98
CA PRO A 177 -5.30 11.87 27.05
C PRO A 177 -4.28 11.31 26.05
N VAL A 178 -4.30 11.84 24.84
CA VAL A 178 -3.35 11.59 23.75
C VAL A 178 -2.96 12.91 23.08
N ASP A 179 -1.76 12.96 22.48
CA ASP A 179 -1.30 14.14 21.76
C ASP A 179 -2.19 14.41 20.53
N ALA A 180 -2.83 15.58 20.47
CA ALA A 180 -3.61 16.00 19.30
C ALA A 180 -2.71 16.80 18.34
N LYS A 181 -2.32 16.19 17.22
CA LYS A 181 -1.66 16.96 16.15
C LYS A 181 -2.67 17.87 15.44
N GLY A 182 -2.24 19.09 15.12
CA GLY A 182 -3.05 20.09 14.40
C GLY A 182 -3.78 21.09 15.28
N PHE A 183 -3.77 20.93 16.61
CA PHE A 183 -4.29 21.89 17.56
C PHE A 183 -3.21 22.26 18.56
N GLU A 184 -2.58 23.43 18.41
CA GLU A 184 -1.53 23.86 19.33
C GLU A 184 -2.01 23.81 20.80
N ALA A 185 -1.23 23.13 21.64
CA ALA A 185 -1.46 22.98 23.09
C ALA A 185 -2.77 22.28 23.51
N ARG A 186 -3.37 21.45 22.64
CA ARG A 186 -4.52 20.61 23.02
C ARG A 186 -4.14 19.12 23.09
N TYR A 187 -4.62 18.46 24.13
CA TYR A 187 -4.69 17.00 24.18
C TYR A 187 -6.05 16.60 23.61
N ALA A 188 -6.09 15.50 22.86
CA ALA A 188 -7.34 14.80 22.61
C ALA A 188 -7.56 13.80 23.75
N THR A 189 -8.79 13.41 24.00
CA THR A 189 -9.12 12.25 24.81
C THR A 189 -9.34 11.08 23.86
N ALA A 190 -8.63 9.98 24.10
CA ALA A 190 -8.83 8.75 23.35
C ALA A 190 -9.96 7.92 23.96
N TYR A 191 -10.76 7.31 23.11
CA TYR A 191 -11.85 6.41 23.50
C TYR A 191 -11.78 5.11 22.71
N ARG A 192 -12.28 4.04 23.31
CA ARG A 192 -12.64 2.81 22.62
C ARG A 192 -14.14 2.81 22.38
N GLU A 193 -14.56 2.90 21.12
CA GLU A 193 -15.97 2.86 20.72
C GLU A 193 -16.36 1.46 20.22
N THR A 194 -17.53 0.97 20.64
CA THR A 194 -18.05 -0.36 20.30
C THR A 194 -19.29 -0.23 19.42
N LEU A 195 -19.16 -0.55 18.15
CA LEU A 195 -20.22 -0.45 17.15
C LEU A 195 -21.32 -1.51 17.40
N PRO A 196 -22.54 -1.30 16.86
CA PRO A 196 -23.67 -2.23 17.03
C PRO A 196 -23.39 -3.70 16.64
N ASP A 197 -22.44 -3.96 15.76
CA ASP A 197 -22.04 -5.31 15.37
C ASP A 197 -20.98 -5.94 16.30
N GLY A 198 -20.63 -5.25 17.40
CA GLY A 198 -19.65 -5.67 18.39
C GLY A 198 -18.20 -5.32 18.02
N ARG A 199 -17.94 -4.75 16.85
CA ARG A 199 -16.58 -4.30 16.49
C ARG A 199 -16.18 -3.12 17.35
N THR A 200 -14.93 -3.13 17.82
CA THR A 200 -14.36 -2.02 18.57
C THR A 200 -13.29 -1.31 17.76
N HIS A 201 -13.26 0.02 17.81
CA HIS A 201 -12.19 0.83 17.26
C HIS A 201 -11.78 1.94 18.23
N LEU A 202 -10.61 2.53 17.99
CA LEU A 202 -10.19 3.71 18.72
C LEU A 202 -10.75 4.96 18.03
N MET A 203 -11.13 5.96 18.79
CA MET A 203 -11.43 7.29 18.30
C MET A 203 -10.79 8.31 19.25
N GLN A 204 -10.63 9.54 18.79
CA GLN A 204 -10.19 10.64 19.63
C GLN A 204 -11.08 11.87 19.43
N ASP A 205 -11.26 12.61 20.50
CA ASP A 205 -12.12 13.79 20.60
C ASP A 205 -11.34 14.87 21.36
N ILE A 206 -11.40 16.12 20.89
CA ILE A 206 -10.50 17.24 21.24
C ILE A 206 -11.27 18.34 21.98
N VAL A 207 -12.51 18.59 21.60
CA VAL A 207 -13.29 19.76 22.03
C VAL A 207 -14.65 19.29 22.50
N LYS A 208 -14.98 19.65 23.74
CA LYS A 208 -16.35 19.48 24.23
C LYS A 208 -17.27 20.56 23.65
N ASP A 209 -18.47 20.15 23.28
CA ASP A 209 -19.52 20.99 22.69
C ASP A 209 -19.12 21.55 21.31
N GLY A 210 -18.39 20.74 20.53
CA GLY A 210 -18.03 21.00 19.16
C GLY A 210 -19.24 21.06 18.21
N ARG A 211 -19.05 21.65 17.03
CA ARG A 211 -20.13 21.82 16.02
C ARG A 211 -20.77 20.51 15.57
N ALA A 212 -20.07 19.39 15.76
CA ALA A 212 -20.51 18.06 15.33
C ALA A 212 -20.96 17.15 16.50
N ASP A 213 -21.01 17.68 17.73
CA ASP A 213 -21.33 16.91 18.95
C ASP A 213 -22.84 16.76 19.14
N ASP A 214 -23.61 17.69 18.56
CA ASP A 214 -25.07 17.68 18.50
C ASP A 214 -25.53 17.91 17.06
N THR A 215 -26.13 16.87 16.47
CA THR A 215 -26.63 16.92 15.09
C THR A 215 -28.13 16.65 15.03
N GLY A 216 -28.73 17.05 13.91
CA GLY A 216 -29.99 16.44 13.46
C GLY A 216 -29.81 14.94 13.21
N GLU A 217 -30.93 14.23 13.08
CA GLU A 217 -30.91 12.82 12.69
C GLU A 217 -30.67 12.69 11.17
N PHE A 218 -29.70 11.85 10.81
CA PHE A 218 -29.40 11.49 9.43
C PHE A 218 -30.01 10.13 9.11
N VAL A 219 -30.93 10.09 8.13
CA VAL A 219 -31.44 8.83 7.58
C VAL A 219 -30.62 8.47 6.36
N VAL A 220 -29.85 7.38 6.44
CA VAL A 220 -28.92 6.97 5.38
C VAL A 220 -29.72 6.49 4.16
N PRO A 221 -29.62 7.15 2.99
CA PRO A 221 -30.39 6.74 1.82
C PRO A 221 -30.00 5.36 1.30
N ALA A 222 -30.91 4.72 0.57
CA ALA A 222 -30.62 3.48 -0.13
C ALA A 222 -29.38 3.64 -1.03
N GLY A 223 -28.48 2.65 -0.99
CA GLY A 223 -27.23 2.66 -1.80
C GLY A 223 -26.19 3.69 -1.36
N ASN A 224 -26.35 4.32 -0.20
CA ASN A 224 -25.40 5.29 0.36
C ASN A 224 -24.91 4.86 1.74
N TYR A 225 -23.83 5.48 2.18
CA TYR A 225 -23.18 5.21 3.47
C TYR A 225 -22.91 6.51 4.22
N PHE A 226 -22.98 6.45 5.54
CA PHE A 226 -22.58 7.54 6.44
C PHE A 226 -21.18 7.25 6.97
N MET A 227 -20.25 8.16 6.71
CA MET A 227 -18.83 8.02 6.96
C MET A 227 -18.40 8.97 8.07
N MET A 228 -17.58 8.51 9.02
CA MET A 228 -16.97 9.38 10.04
C MET A 228 -15.47 9.17 10.14
N GLY A 229 -14.77 10.23 10.53
CA GLY A 229 -13.38 10.15 10.95
C GLY A 229 -13.26 9.61 12.36
N ASP A 230 -12.16 8.92 12.62
CA ASP A 230 -11.83 8.45 13.98
C ASP A 230 -11.32 9.62 14.85
N ASN A 231 -10.80 10.69 14.23
CA ASN A 231 -10.51 11.96 14.89
C ASN A 231 -11.73 12.87 14.79
N ARG A 232 -12.61 12.81 15.79
CA ARG A 232 -14.00 13.29 15.74
C ARG A 232 -14.12 14.79 15.51
N ASP A 233 -13.22 15.59 16.05
CA ASP A 233 -13.23 17.04 15.84
C ASP A 233 -12.39 17.51 14.66
N ASN A 234 -11.46 16.67 14.19
CA ASN A 234 -10.57 17.00 13.07
C ASN A 234 -10.96 16.26 11.79
N SER A 235 -12.26 16.14 11.53
CA SER A 235 -12.77 15.38 10.40
C SER A 235 -14.00 16.02 9.78
N LEU A 236 -13.82 16.65 8.62
CA LEU A 236 -14.93 17.05 7.73
C LEU A 236 -15.48 15.80 7.02
N ASP A 237 -16.42 15.13 7.67
CA ASP A 237 -17.04 13.88 7.23
C ASP A 237 -18.56 14.02 6.99
N SER A 238 -19.32 12.91 7.05
CA SER A 238 -20.75 12.92 6.72
C SER A 238 -21.61 13.73 7.68
N ARG A 239 -21.08 14.11 8.85
CA ARG A 239 -21.78 15.03 9.80
C ARG A 239 -21.91 16.44 9.25
N PHE A 240 -21.07 16.82 8.29
CA PHE A 240 -21.02 18.17 7.73
C PHE A 240 -21.68 18.23 6.36
N SER A 241 -22.33 19.36 6.07
CA SER A 241 -23.00 19.58 4.79
C SER A 241 -21.98 19.67 3.65
N PRO A 242 -22.17 18.95 2.52
CA PRO A 242 -21.34 19.12 1.34
C PRO A 242 -21.51 20.51 0.69
N ASP A 243 -22.60 21.22 1.00
CA ASP A 243 -22.92 22.54 0.46
C ASP A 243 -22.44 23.69 1.37
N ASP A 244 -21.70 23.39 2.45
CA ASP A 244 -21.10 24.44 3.29
C ASP A 244 -20.10 25.28 2.47
N PRO A 245 -20.25 26.61 2.40
CA PRO A 245 -19.43 27.47 1.54
C PRO A 245 -17.99 27.67 2.05
N TYR A 246 -17.69 27.29 3.29
CA TYR A 246 -16.39 27.49 3.92
C TYR A 246 -15.68 26.15 4.19
N GLU A 247 -16.41 25.16 4.70
CA GLU A 247 -15.86 23.88 5.15
C GLU A 247 -16.75 22.71 4.67
N PRO A 248 -16.75 22.41 3.36
CA PRO A 248 -17.62 21.40 2.78
C PRO A 248 -17.32 20.02 3.36
N GLY A 249 -18.36 19.40 3.89
CA GLY A 249 -18.34 18.03 4.40
C GLY A 249 -18.38 16.96 3.31
N VAL A 250 -18.39 15.71 3.75
CA VAL A 250 -18.51 14.56 2.84
C VAL A 250 -19.97 14.34 2.40
N GLY A 251 -20.94 14.64 3.26
CA GLY A 251 -22.32 14.20 3.08
C GLY A 251 -22.45 12.67 3.01
N PHE A 252 -23.51 12.15 2.40
CA PHE A 252 -23.64 10.71 2.18
C PHE A 252 -22.76 10.23 1.01
N VAL A 253 -22.17 9.05 1.13
CA VAL A 253 -21.29 8.48 0.10
C VAL A 253 -22.02 7.40 -0.68
N PRO A 254 -22.24 7.57 -1.99
CA PRO A 254 -22.83 6.53 -2.83
C PRO A 254 -21.94 5.28 -2.94
N ALA A 255 -22.55 4.10 -3.05
CA ALA A 255 -21.83 2.84 -3.23
C ALA A 255 -20.87 2.87 -4.44
N GLU A 256 -21.22 3.59 -5.50
CA GLU A 256 -20.34 3.69 -6.68
C GLU A 256 -19.02 4.44 -6.38
N ASN A 257 -18.99 5.33 -5.39
CA ASN A 257 -17.83 6.13 -5.01
C ASN A 257 -16.77 5.34 -4.22
N LEU A 258 -17.12 4.18 -3.65
CA LEU A 258 -16.18 3.38 -2.86
C LEU A 258 -15.04 2.84 -3.74
N GLU A 259 -13.80 3.06 -3.33
CA GLU A 259 -12.66 2.51 -4.07
C GLU A 259 -12.21 1.16 -3.54
N GLY A 260 -12.23 1.00 -2.22
CA GLY A 260 -11.79 -0.23 -1.58
C GLY A 260 -11.64 -0.09 -0.07
N ARG A 261 -11.46 -1.23 0.60
CA ARG A 261 -11.27 -1.30 2.05
C ARG A 261 -9.79 -1.18 2.40
N ALA A 262 -9.44 -0.32 3.34
CA ALA A 262 -8.09 -0.27 3.90
C ALA A 262 -7.87 -1.52 4.77
N VAL A 263 -6.80 -2.29 4.50
CA VAL A 263 -6.57 -3.59 5.15
C VAL A 263 -5.30 -3.64 6.01
N LEU A 264 -4.30 -2.83 5.68
CA LEU A 264 -2.97 -2.92 6.27
C LEU A 264 -2.25 -1.58 6.17
N ILE A 265 -1.51 -1.20 7.20
CA ILE A 265 -0.45 -0.21 7.12
C ILE A 265 0.81 -0.95 6.66
N LEU A 266 1.27 -0.70 5.44
CA LEU A 266 2.49 -1.33 4.92
C LEU A 266 3.71 -0.74 5.62
N MET A 267 3.79 0.58 5.65
CA MET A 267 4.89 1.35 6.24
C MET A 267 4.40 2.72 6.67
N SER A 268 5.23 3.46 7.41
CA SER A 268 4.90 4.80 7.89
C SER A 268 6.15 5.64 8.01
N TRP A 269 6.21 6.77 7.31
CA TRP A 269 7.32 7.71 7.40
C TRP A 269 7.08 8.74 8.49
N LYS A 270 8.15 9.18 9.15
CA LYS A 270 8.07 10.33 10.06
C LYS A 270 7.91 11.62 9.28
N GLU A 271 7.34 12.61 9.94
CA GLU A 271 7.20 13.97 9.44
C GLU A 271 8.52 14.53 8.89
N GLY A 272 8.43 15.26 7.76
CA GLY A 272 9.60 15.83 7.07
C GLY A 272 10.36 14.88 6.13
N SER A 273 10.00 13.59 6.10
CA SER A 273 10.55 12.61 5.14
C SER A 273 10.08 12.89 3.71
N SER A 274 10.92 12.61 2.72
CA SER A 274 10.59 12.87 1.32
C SER A 274 11.34 11.92 0.40
N LEU A 275 10.71 11.52 -0.72
CA LEU A 275 11.38 10.80 -1.80
C LEU A 275 12.56 11.59 -2.37
N TRP A 276 12.52 12.92 -2.31
CA TRP A 276 13.60 13.81 -2.78
C TRP A 276 14.72 14.03 -1.75
N LYS A 277 14.59 13.46 -0.55
CA LYS A 277 15.59 13.55 0.53
C LYS A 277 16.09 12.12 0.86
N PRO A 278 17.06 11.58 0.11
CA PRO A 278 17.52 10.19 0.28
C PRO A 278 17.94 9.83 1.71
N TRP A 279 18.52 10.79 2.44
CA TRP A 279 18.90 10.61 3.85
C TRP A 279 17.71 10.43 4.81
N THR A 280 16.48 10.67 4.36
CA THR A 280 15.25 10.47 5.14
C THR A 280 14.51 9.18 4.78
N TRP A 281 14.95 8.42 3.78
CA TRP A 281 14.22 7.25 3.29
C TRP A 281 14.02 6.17 4.35
N LEU A 282 14.95 6.04 5.30
CA LEU A 282 14.88 5.09 6.42
C LEU A 282 14.24 5.69 7.68
N ASN A 283 13.74 6.93 7.63
CA ASN A 283 13.12 7.61 8.77
C ASN A 283 11.67 7.15 8.96
N PHE A 284 11.53 5.92 9.44
CA PHE A 284 10.25 5.24 9.59
C PHE A 284 9.73 5.22 11.05
N HIS A 285 8.41 5.13 11.18
CA HIS A 285 7.74 4.62 12.37
C HIS A 285 7.67 3.08 12.29
N TRP A 286 8.77 2.41 12.64
CA TRP A 286 8.91 0.94 12.53
C TRP A 286 7.81 0.14 13.24
N ASN A 287 7.28 0.65 14.34
CA ASN A 287 6.20 0.03 15.11
C ASN A 287 4.84 0.01 14.38
N ARG A 288 4.72 0.67 13.22
CA ARG A 288 3.50 0.70 12.41
C ARG A 288 3.55 -0.20 11.18
N PHE A 289 4.69 -0.82 10.89
CA PHE A 289 4.86 -1.70 9.74
C PHE A 289 3.96 -2.93 9.86
N PHE A 290 3.35 -3.31 8.74
CA PHE A 290 2.46 -4.47 8.62
C PHE A 290 1.35 -4.52 9.68
N LYS A 291 0.88 -3.36 10.16
CA LYS A 291 -0.18 -3.30 11.15
C LYS A 291 -1.53 -3.52 10.46
N PRO A 292 -2.29 -4.57 10.80
CA PRO A 292 -3.60 -4.79 10.21
C PRO A 292 -4.58 -3.69 10.63
N LEU A 293 -5.49 -3.34 9.73
CA LEU A 293 -6.59 -2.42 9.98
C LEU A 293 -7.88 -3.22 10.17
N HIS A 294 -8.62 -2.88 11.22
CA HIS A 294 -9.86 -3.55 11.64
C HIS A 294 -11.02 -2.56 11.79
#